data_AF-A0A9Q7E5P9-F1
#
_entry.id   AF-A0A9Q7E5P9-F1
#
_cell.length_a   1.000
_cell.length_b   1.000
_cell.length_c   1.000
_cell.angle_alpha   90.00
_cell.angle_beta   90.00
_cell.angle_gamma   90.00
#
_symmetry.space_group_name_H-M   'P 1'
#
loop_
_entity.id
_entity.type
_entity.pdbx_description
1 polymer ?
#
loop_
_entity_poly.entity_id
_entity_poly.type
_entity_poly.pdbx_seq_one_letter_code
_entity_poly.pdbx_strand_id
1 'polypeptide(L)' 'MIHKFFNKIPAKTLQYIAEDFRKMGTIAGVGLIGFVLAKDNIDEIEAFVLFTVGITFWLLGLLLNILAILLH' A
#
# COMPACT_ATOMS: atom_id res chain seq x y z
N MET A 1 1.62 9.52 -21.97
CA MET A 1 2.98 9.71 -21.41
C MET A 1 3.34 8.64 -20.39
N ILE A 2 2.43 8.31 -19.45
CA ILE A 2 2.61 7.30 -18.39
C ILE A 2 2.93 5.89 -18.94
N HIS A 3 2.24 5.45 -20.00
CA HIS A 3 2.45 4.13 -20.63
C HIS A 3 3.90 3.89 -21.12
N LYS A 4 4.57 4.94 -21.64
CA LYS A 4 5.97 4.83 -22.11
C LYS A 4 6.96 4.67 -20.96
N PHE A 5 6.62 5.13 -19.76
CA PHE A 5 7.49 5.06 -18.60
C PHE A 5 7.45 3.66 -17.98
N PHE A 6 6.25 3.10 -17.85
CA PHE A 6 6.07 1.77 -17.28
C PHE A 6 6.54 0.63 -18.20
N ASN A 7 6.46 0.77 -19.53
CA ASN A 7 7.04 -0.21 -20.46
C ASN A 7 8.57 -0.36 -20.33
N LYS A 8 9.28 0.61 -19.74
CA LYS A 8 10.73 0.52 -19.52
C LYS A 8 11.08 -0.15 -18.20
N ILE A 9 10.11 -0.32 -17.30
CA ILE A 9 10.31 -0.96 -16.00
C ILE A 9 10.03 -2.45 -16.17
N PRO A 10 10.97 -3.35 -15.83
CA PRO A 10 10.71 -4.78 -15.88
C PRO A 10 9.49 -5.15 -15.03
N ALA A 11 8.60 -5.99 -15.56
CA ALA A 11 7.40 -6.44 -14.85
C ALA A 11 7.71 -7.01 -13.45
N LYS A 12 8.83 -7.72 -13.32
CA LYS A 12 9.32 -8.26 -12.05
C LYS A 12 9.64 -7.17 -11.01
N THR A 13 10.19 -6.03 -11.44
CA THR A 13 10.43 -4.88 -10.55
C THR A 13 9.13 -4.26 -10.07
N LEU A 14 8.13 -4.14 -10.95
CA LEU A 14 6.79 -3.67 -10.58
C LEU A 14 6.11 -4.61 -9.57
N GLN A 15 6.29 -5.93 -9.70
CA GLN A 15 5.79 -6.91 -8.73
C GLN A 15 6.44 -6.75 -7.35
N TYR A 16 7.76 -6.53 -7.28
CA TYR A 16 8.42 -6.28 -6.00
C TYR A 16 7.91 -5.00 -5.33
N ILE A 17 7.80 -3.91 -6.09
CA ILE A 17 7.25 -2.65 -5.57
C ILE A 17 5.79 -2.87 -5.12
N ALA A 18 4.98 -3.56 -5.91
CA ALA A 18 3.61 -3.90 -5.54
C ALA A 18 3.53 -4.64 -4.19
N GLU A 19 4.41 -5.61 -3.98
CA GLU A 19 4.46 -6.39 -2.75
C GLU A 19 4.90 -5.54 -1.55
N ASP A 20 5.89 -4.67 -1.73
CA ASP A 20 6.35 -3.74 -0.70
C ASP A 20 5.22 -2.78 -0.28
N PHE A 21 4.47 -2.24 -1.24
CA PHE A 21 3.29 -1.40 -0.96
C PHE A 21 2.22 -2.15 -0.15
N ARG A 22 1.96 -3.43 -0.45
CA ARG A 22 1.02 -4.25 0.32
C ARG A 22 1.52 -4.59 1.71
N LYS A 23 2.83 -4.83 1.88
CA LYS A 23 3.47 -5.03 3.18
C LYS A 23 3.37 -3.77 4.03
N MET A 24 3.67 -2.61 3.46
CA MET A 24 3.54 -1.31 4.13
C MET A 24 2.11 -1.02 4.56
N GLY A 25 1.11 -1.27 3.70
CA GLY A 25 -0.31 -1.16 4.06
C GLY A 25 -0.71 -2.08 5.20
N THR A 26 -0.21 -3.32 5.20
CA THR A 26 -0.43 -4.28 6.29
C THR A 26 0.24 -3.84 7.60
N ILE A 27 1.48 -3.34 7.53
CA ILE A 27 2.22 -2.80 8.69
C ILE A 27 1.49 -1.60 9.27
N ALA A 28 0.94 -0.71 8.44
CA ALA A 28 0.12 0.40 8.90
C ALA A 28 -1.13 -0.10 9.66
N GLY A 29 -1.76 -1.18 9.20
CA GLY A 29 -2.87 -1.82 9.91
C GLY A 29 -2.47 -2.48 11.24
N VAL A 30 -1.34 -3.20 11.27
CA VAL A 30 -0.80 -3.78 12.51
C VAL A 30 -0.38 -2.69 13.50
N GLY A 31 0.25 -1.63 13.00
CA GLY A 31 0.62 -0.44 13.78
C GLY A 31 -0.60 0.28 14.34
N LEU A 32 -1.67 0.41 13.55
CA LEU A 32 -2.97 0.92 14.02
C LEU A 32 -3.49 0.07 15.18
N ILE A 33 -3.54 -1.26 15.05
CA ILE A 33 -4.02 -2.16 16.12
C ILE A 33 -3.15 -2.01 17.39
N GLY A 34 -1.83 -1.99 17.25
CA GLY A 34 -0.91 -1.82 18.37
C GLY A 34 -1.02 -0.46 19.05
N PHE A 35 -1.24 0.61 18.27
CA PHE A 35 -1.43 1.97 18.78
C PHE A 35 -2.78 2.13 19.49
N VAL A 36 -3.86 1.54 18.94
CA VAL A 36 -5.19 1.50 19.58
C VAL A 36 -5.14 0.78 20.92
N LEU A 37 -4.47 -0.37 20.99
CA LEU A 37 -4.39 -1.14 22.23
C LEU A 37 -3.51 -0.45 23.31
N ALA A 38 -2.55 0.37 22.91
CA ALA A 38 -1.63 1.05 23.83
C ALA A 38 -2.17 2.40 24.36
N LYS A 39 -3.17 2.98 23.71
CA LYS A 39 -3.69 4.32 24.03
C LYS A 39 -5.18 4.21 24.36
N ASP A 40 -5.54 4.40 25.62
CA ASP A 40 -6.94 4.34 26.10
C ASP A 40 -7.90 5.31 25.39
N ASN A 41 -7.37 6.31 24.67
CA ASN A 41 -8.15 7.28 23.89
C ASN A 41 -7.41 7.64 22.60
N ILE A 42 -7.44 6.76 21.60
CA ILE A 42 -7.20 7.19 20.21
C ILE A 42 -8.36 8.08 19.79
N ASP A 43 -8.02 9.23 19.22
CA ASP A 43 -9.02 10.08 18.56
C ASP A 43 -9.50 9.36 17.30
N GLU A 44 -10.82 9.37 17.06
CA GLU A 44 -11.43 8.73 15.88
C GLU A 44 -10.78 9.22 14.57
N ILE A 45 -10.32 10.48 14.56
CA ILE A 45 -9.61 11.08 13.43
C ILE A 45 -8.24 10.41 13.20
N GLU A 46 -7.48 10.12 14.25
CA GLU A 46 -6.17 9.45 14.15
C GLU A 46 -6.33 8.03 13.58
N ALA A 47 -7.35 7.30 14.05
CA ALA A 47 -7.68 5.97 13.53
C ALA A 47 -8.09 6.02 12.06
N PHE A 48 -8.92 6.99 11.68
CA PHE A 48 -9.37 7.15 10.31
C PHE A 48 -8.22 7.48 9.35
N VAL A 49 -7.28 8.35 9.76
CA VAL A 49 -6.10 8.67 8.95
C VAL A 49 -5.21 7.44 8.75
N LEU A 50 -4.93 6.67 9.80
CA LEU A 50 -4.11 5.46 9.70
C LEU A 50 -4.78 4.38 8.82
N PHE A 51 -6.10 4.20 8.96
CA PHE A 51 -6.88 3.28 8.13
C PHE A 51 -6.86 3.68 6.65
N THR A 52 -7.11 4.96 6.35
CA THR A 52 -7.12 5.47 4.97
C THR A 52 -5.73 5.38 4.31
N VAL A 53 -4.66 5.67 5.06
CA VAL A 53 -3.28 5.48 4.59
C VAL A 53 -3.02 4.00 4.31
N GLY A 54 -3.35 3.10 5.23
CA GLY A 54 -3.14 1.65 5.05
C GLY A 54 -3.86 1.10 3.82
N ILE A 55 -5.13 1.45 3.63
CA ILE A 55 -5.91 1.08 2.43
C ILE A 55 -5.31 1.66 1.17
N THR A 56 -4.86 2.92 1.19
CA THR A 56 -4.28 3.57 0.01
C THR A 56 -3.01 2.84 -0.43
N PHE A 57 -2.10 2.53 0.49
CA PHE A 57 -0.89 1.76 0.17
C PHE A 57 -1.22 0.37 -0.35
N TRP A 58 -2.22 -0.29 0.23
CA TRP A 58 -2.65 -1.62 -0.21
C TRP A 58 -3.26 -1.62 -1.61
N LEU A 59 -4.13 -0.64 -1.92
CA LEU A 59 -4.72 -0.46 -3.25
C LEU A 59 -3.67 -0.10 -4.31
N LEU A 60 -2.70 0.75 -3.98
CA LEU A 60 -1.58 1.07 -4.86
C LEU A 60 -0.75 -0.17 -5.19
N GLY A 61 -0.47 -1.02 -4.21
CA GLY A 61 0.21 -2.30 -4.45
C GLY A 61 -0.58 -3.21 -5.38
N LEU A 62 -1.90 -3.29 -5.23
CA LEU A 62 -2.78 -4.03 -6.15
C LEU A 62 -2.71 -3.50 -7.58
N LEU A 63 -2.76 -2.18 -7.74
CA LEU A 63 -2.72 -1.51 -9.04
C LEU A 63 -1.39 -1.76 -9.76
N LEU A 64 -0.26 -1.70 -9.04
CA LEU A 64 1.06 -2.00 -9.58
C LEU A 64 1.20 -3.47 -10.00
N ASN A 65 0.61 -4.40 -9.25
CA ASN A 65 0.63 -5.82 -9.60
C ASN A 65 -0.19 -6.10 -10.87
N ILE A 66 -1.37 -5.49 -10.99
CA ILE A 66 -2.20 -5.58 -12.21
C ILE A 66 -1.43 -5.00 -13.41
N LEU A 67 -0.79 -3.85 -13.23
CA LEU A 67 0.02 -3.23 -14.27
C LEU A 67 1.19 -4.14 -14.70
N ALA A 68 1.85 -4.81 -13.75
CA ALA A 68 2.93 -5.76 -14.05
C ALA A 68 2.44 -6.94 -14.91
N ILE A 69 1.24 -7.46 -14.63
CA ILE A 69 0.63 -8.55 -15.41
C ILE A 69 0.30 -8.08 -16.82
N LEU A 70 -0.23 -6.86 -16.99
CA LEU A 70 -0.59 -6.30 -18.30
C LEU A 70 0.62 -5.97 -19.19
N LEU A 71 1.80 -5.80 -18.59
CA LEU A 71 3.05 -5.46 -19.29
C LEU A 71 3.89 -6.68 -19.68
N HIS A 72 3.45 -7.88 -19.29
CA HIS A 72 4.13 -9.15 -19.56
C HIS A 72 3.39 -9.94 -20.65
#